data_AF-A0A368WCX3-F1
#
_entry.id   AF-A0A368WCX3-F1
#
_cell.length_a   1.000
_cell.length_b   1.000
_cell.length_c   1.000
_cell.angle_alpha   90.00
_cell.angle_beta   90.00
_cell.angle_gamma   90.00
#
_symmetry.space_group_name_H-M   'P 1'
#
loop_
_entity.id
_entity.type
_entity.pdbx_description
1 polymer ?
#
loop_
_entity_poly.entity_id
_entity_poly.type
_entity_poly.pdbx_seq_one_letter_code
_entity_poly.pdbx_strand_id
1 'polypeptide(L)'
;MLTKFPTKGSKGVRFVYYTDTPVDSVALAGTFNNWNGDRNYMKRMEDATGWEIELPILKGRHLYKFVVNGEAWILDPLNPSVSEDGQNNSAITVTEYGDVLIRTNEISKNHPGYMYENFTALSSPEWIKKSVIYELHLRAYTETGFRGLADKIDYFNEMGINTLWLMPFNEVGHERRIGKYGDPYAVKDFYSIDPEFGTKDDLLLFMRKAHANGIRVILDWVFLIRQMIDRTITQSEFITIYNSYKYSFPRNSLRMNWLEEKEQSRVREYLGVEHAGPAASILLTLEGVPLIMMGQEFNENTMETWTSLFDEYKLNWDSFDTRIFEHYKFLIHLRTNQPAFWAGELEFIRNSEKMVLSYIRQHKGIKFLIIVNLSEDALLVLFDKESLADEFIKDRKNMLYRTGRDDLQTENDSSALWANSYETIIYKMDGPKGQISK
;
A
#
# COMPACT_ATOMS: atom_id res chain seq x y z
N MET A 1 36.65 1.01 2.22
CA MET A 1 35.26 1.07 1.71
C MET A 1 35.34 1.23 0.21
N LEU A 2 34.75 0.32 -0.56
CA LEU A 2 34.56 0.56 -2.00
C LEU A 2 33.64 1.77 -2.15
N THR A 3 34.12 2.83 -2.79
CA THR A 3 33.32 4.03 -3.06
C THR A 3 32.13 3.64 -3.93
N LYS A 4 30.89 3.82 -3.43
CA LYS A 4 29.68 3.55 -4.21
C LYS A 4 29.54 4.62 -5.28
N PHE A 5 29.31 4.22 -6.53
CA PHE A 5 29.03 5.10 -7.66
C PHE A 5 27.63 4.82 -8.21
N PRO A 6 26.99 5.79 -8.88
CA PRO A 6 27.46 7.13 -9.20
C PRO A 6 27.41 8.10 -8.01
N THR A 7 28.17 9.19 -8.08
CA THR A 7 28.31 10.20 -7.01
C THR A 7 28.11 11.61 -7.54
N LYS A 8 27.90 12.57 -6.63
CA LYS A 8 27.88 13.99 -6.97
C LYS A 8 29.28 14.44 -7.42
N GLY A 9 29.36 15.03 -8.61
CA GLY A 9 30.58 15.66 -9.12
C GLY A 9 30.50 17.19 -9.12
N SER A 10 31.46 17.83 -9.80
CA SER A 10 31.61 19.29 -9.90
C SER A 10 30.60 20.00 -10.83
N LYS A 11 30.04 19.28 -11.80
CA LYS A 11 29.18 19.71 -12.91
C LYS A 11 27.91 18.86 -13.05
N GLY A 12 27.72 17.85 -12.20
CA GLY A 12 26.52 17.03 -12.16
C GLY A 12 26.76 15.70 -11.47
N VAL A 13 26.41 14.60 -12.13
CA VAL A 13 26.57 13.24 -11.61
C VAL A 13 27.75 12.58 -12.29
N ARG A 14 28.70 12.09 -11.48
CA ARG A 14 29.88 11.33 -11.92
C ARG A 14 29.57 9.83 -11.90
N PHE A 15 29.70 9.21 -13.06
CA PHE A 15 29.58 7.77 -13.27
C PHE A 15 30.95 7.17 -13.54
N VAL A 16 31.19 5.98 -13.00
CA VAL A 16 32.46 5.24 -13.16
C VAL A 16 32.15 3.80 -13.51
N TYR A 17 32.88 3.25 -14.47
CA TYR A 17 32.83 1.86 -14.87
C TYR A 17 34.24 1.25 -14.83
N TYR A 18 34.47 0.36 -13.86
CA TYR A 18 35.72 -0.40 -13.77
C TYR A 18 35.70 -1.61 -14.70
N THR A 19 36.86 -1.96 -15.22
CA THR A 19 36.99 -3.12 -16.11
C THR A 19 38.35 -3.78 -15.95
N ASP A 20 38.35 -5.10 -15.73
CA ASP A 20 39.56 -5.91 -15.63
C ASP A 20 40.06 -6.39 -17.00
N THR A 21 39.24 -6.20 -18.05
CA THR A 21 39.55 -6.60 -19.42
C THR A 21 39.58 -5.38 -20.34
N PRO A 22 40.40 -5.39 -21.41
CA PRO A 22 40.39 -4.31 -22.38
C PRO A 22 39.02 -4.19 -23.07
N VAL A 23 38.40 -3.02 -22.94
CA VAL A 23 37.21 -2.61 -23.71
C VAL A 23 37.57 -1.42 -24.59
N ASP A 24 36.93 -1.28 -25.75
CA ASP A 24 37.25 -0.27 -26.75
C ASP A 24 36.51 1.04 -26.49
N SER A 25 35.25 0.95 -26.05
CA SER A 25 34.43 2.11 -25.69
C SER A 25 33.40 1.76 -24.63
N VAL A 26 33.07 2.77 -23.81
CA VAL A 26 31.96 2.72 -22.87
C VAL A 26 31.14 3.99 -23.04
N ALA A 27 29.83 3.85 -23.18
CA ALA A 27 28.88 4.95 -23.22
C ALA A 27 27.84 4.83 -22.11
N LEU A 28 27.23 5.94 -21.74
CA LEU A 28 26.21 5.99 -20.70
C LEU A 28 24.85 6.31 -21.30
N ALA A 29 23.94 5.34 -21.24
CA ALA A 29 22.57 5.48 -21.73
C ALA A 29 21.56 5.45 -20.59
N GLY A 30 20.53 6.28 -20.67
CA GLY A 30 19.49 6.33 -19.64
C GLY A 30 18.37 7.31 -19.95
N THR A 31 17.49 7.47 -18.98
CA THR A 31 16.32 8.39 -19.06
C THR A 31 16.68 9.82 -19.44
N PHE A 32 17.88 10.29 -19.09
CA PHE A 32 18.37 11.64 -19.37
C PHE A 32 18.90 11.84 -20.80
N ASN A 33 19.06 10.77 -21.58
CA ASN A 33 19.48 10.85 -22.98
C ASN A 33 18.59 10.01 -23.92
N ASN A 34 17.38 9.67 -23.48
CA ASN A 34 16.43 8.81 -24.20
C ASN A 34 17.02 7.44 -24.58
N TRP A 35 17.80 6.83 -23.68
CA TRP A 35 18.39 5.51 -23.88
C TRP A 35 19.25 5.41 -25.16
N ASN A 36 19.89 6.50 -25.56
CA ASN A 36 20.78 6.51 -26.71
C ASN A 36 22.18 6.02 -26.31
N GLY A 37 22.56 4.82 -26.73
CA GLY A 37 23.86 4.19 -26.47
C GLY A 37 25.03 4.75 -27.30
N ASP A 38 24.75 5.53 -28.34
CA ASP A 38 25.75 6.15 -29.22
C ASP A 38 26.06 7.59 -28.80
N ARG A 39 25.72 7.95 -27.56
CA ARG A 39 25.95 9.26 -26.95
C ARG A 39 26.56 9.09 -25.58
N ASN A 40 27.14 10.18 -25.06
CA ASN A 40 27.74 10.21 -23.73
C ASN A 40 28.85 9.16 -23.56
N TYR A 41 29.77 9.09 -24.52
CA TYR A 41 30.97 8.27 -24.41
C TYR A 41 31.80 8.71 -23.20
N MET A 42 32.16 7.73 -22.37
CA MET A 42 32.97 7.89 -21.18
C MET A 42 34.44 8.06 -21.58
N LYS A 43 35.20 8.78 -20.75
CA LYS A 43 36.64 8.97 -20.91
C LYS A 43 37.38 7.92 -20.10
N ARG A 44 38.52 7.42 -20.59
CA ARG A 44 39.39 6.57 -19.78
C ARG A 44 39.91 7.35 -18.57
N MET A 45 39.92 6.71 -17.42
CA MET A 45 40.50 7.24 -16.18
C MET A 45 42.02 7.30 -16.29
N GLU A 46 42.66 8.23 -15.57
CA GLU A 46 44.12 8.44 -15.60
C GLU A 46 44.90 7.22 -15.09
N ASP A 47 44.35 6.47 -14.14
CA ASP A 47 44.95 5.25 -13.58
C ASP A 47 44.72 4.00 -14.46
N ALA A 48 44.06 4.16 -15.61
CA ALA A 48 43.70 3.11 -16.55
C ALA A 48 42.84 1.97 -15.96
N THR A 49 42.24 2.15 -14.77
CA THR A 49 41.42 1.13 -14.11
C THR A 49 39.99 1.05 -14.65
N GLY A 50 39.57 2.04 -15.45
CA GLY A 50 38.22 2.12 -15.94
C GLY A 50 37.91 3.37 -16.76
N TRP A 51 36.63 3.70 -16.79
CA TRP A 51 36.04 4.78 -17.56
C TRP A 51 35.19 5.66 -16.67
N GLU A 52 35.15 6.96 -16.95
CA GLU A 52 34.32 7.90 -16.24
C GLU A 52 33.63 8.92 -17.15
N ILE A 53 32.48 9.40 -16.69
CA ILE A 53 31.82 10.56 -17.28
C ILE A 53 31.11 11.35 -16.20
N GLU A 54 31.07 12.66 -16.39
CA GLU A 54 30.26 13.54 -15.57
C GLU A 54 29.22 14.25 -16.45
N LEU A 55 27.94 14.13 -16.09
CA LEU A 55 26.82 14.70 -16.83
C LEU A 55 25.91 15.57 -15.94
N PRO A 56 25.37 16.69 -16.47
CA PRO A 56 24.36 17.47 -15.77
C PRO A 56 23.03 16.70 -15.77
N ILE A 57 22.79 15.90 -14.73
CA ILE A 57 21.53 15.18 -14.54
C ILE A 57 20.62 16.05 -13.69
N LEU A 58 19.40 16.29 -14.18
CA LEU A 58 18.41 17.10 -13.47
C LEU A 58 17.94 16.38 -12.20
N LYS A 59 17.31 17.13 -11.30
CA LYS A 59 16.67 16.55 -10.12
C LYS A 59 15.58 15.56 -10.55
N GLY A 60 15.48 14.44 -9.84
CA GLY A 60 14.48 13.41 -10.11
C GLY A 60 15.05 12.00 -10.10
N ARG A 61 14.17 11.04 -10.40
CA ARG A 61 14.53 9.63 -10.53
C ARG A 61 15.03 9.36 -11.94
N HIS A 62 16.19 8.72 -12.05
CA HIS A 62 16.82 8.39 -13.33
C HIS A 62 17.22 6.92 -13.39
N LEU A 63 16.95 6.29 -14.53
CA LEU A 63 17.40 4.95 -14.88
C LEU A 63 18.51 5.03 -15.91
N TYR A 64 19.48 4.11 -15.85
CA TYR A 64 20.61 4.05 -16.77
C TYR A 64 21.25 2.65 -16.87
N LYS A 65 22.07 2.47 -17.91
CA LYS A 65 22.98 1.34 -18.16
C LYS A 65 24.27 1.83 -18.81
N PHE A 66 25.33 1.04 -18.69
CA PHE A 66 26.54 1.19 -19.48
C PHE A 66 26.41 0.45 -20.80
N VAL A 67 26.82 1.06 -21.90
CA VAL A 67 26.88 0.44 -23.23
C VAL A 67 28.33 0.23 -23.58
N VAL A 68 28.79 -1.03 -23.53
CA VAL A 68 30.18 -1.42 -23.76
C VAL A 68 30.33 -1.90 -25.20
N ASN A 69 31.32 -1.34 -25.90
CA ASN A 69 31.63 -1.62 -27.31
C ASN A 69 30.42 -1.45 -28.27
N GLY A 70 29.42 -0.65 -27.89
CA GLY A 70 28.21 -0.43 -28.68
C GLY A 70 27.18 -1.58 -28.67
N GLU A 71 27.52 -2.72 -28.07
CA GLU A 71 26.69 -3.95 -28.15
C GLU A 71 26.17 -4.41 -26.78
N ALA A 72 27.01 -4.35 -25.75
CA ALA A 72 26.68 -4.92 -24.44
C ALA A 72 26.08 -3.88 -23.50
N TRP A 73 24.84 -4.10 -23.06
CA TRP A 73 24.12 -3.25 -22.12
C TRP A 73 24.23 -3.80 -20.70
N ILE A 74 25.07 -3.19 -19.89
CA ILE A 74 25.47 -3.68 -18.58
C ILE A 74 24.85 -2.81 -17.48
N LEU A 75 24.36 -3.46 -16.44
CA LEU A 75 24.05 -2.81 -15.16
C LEU A 75 25.30 -2.19 -14.56
N ASP A 76 25.11 -1.24 -13.67
CA ASP A 76 26.21 -0.66 -12.90
C ASP A 76 26.54 -1.60 -11.75
N PRO A 77 27.71 -2.28 -11.76
CA PRO A 77 28.05 -3.25 -10.72
C PRO A 77 28.21 -2.61 -9.34
N LEU A 78 28.41 -1.28 -9.27
CA LEU A 78 28.58 -0.54 -8.03
C LEU A 78 27.27 0.04 -7.50
N ASN A 79 26.19 -0.03 -8.29
CA ASN A 79 24.87 0.45 -7.91
C ASN A 79 23.94 -0.75 -7.60
N PRO A 80 23.69 -1.07 -6.32
CA PRO A 80 22.77 -2.15 -5.95
C PRO A 80 21.29 -1.83 -6.23
N SER A 81 20.94 -0.60 -6.59
CA SER A 81 19.57 -0.20 -6.88
C SER A 81 19.20 -0.55 -8.31
N VAL A 82 18.25 -1.49 -8.46
CA VAL A 82 17.68 -1.88 -9.74
C VAL A 82 16.23 -1.38 -9.86
N SER A 83 15.78 -1.07 -11.08
CA SER A 83 14.41 -0.65 -11.37
C SER A 83 13.39 -1.76 -11.11
N GLU A 84 12.20 -1.37 -10.65
CA GLU A 84 11.08 -2.28 -10.37
C GLU A 84 10.22 -2.59 -11.60
N ASP A 85 10.58 -2.04 -12.77
CA ASP A 85 9.85 -2.13 -14.03
C ASP A 85 10.09 -3.44 -14.81
N GLY A 86 10.79 -4.41 -14.21
CA GLY A 86 11.14 -5.69 -14.84
C GLY A 86 12.24 -5.62 -15.91
N GLN A 87 12.75 -4.42 -16.23
CA GLN A 87 13.79 -4.24 -17.26
C GLN A 87 15.22 -4.24 -16.72
N ASN A 88 15.37 -4.43 -15.41
CA ASN A 88 16.64 -4.51 -14.70
C ASN A 88 17.59 -3.37 -15.09
N ASN A 89 17.20 -2.13 -14.79
CA ASN A 89 18.00 -0.93 -15.03
C ASN A 89 18.62 -0.41 -13.72
N SER A 90 19.84 0.12 -13.77
CA SER A 90 20.42 0.81 -12.61
C SER A 90 19.63 2.07 -12.32
N ALA A 91 19.33 2.34 -11.04
CA ALA A 91 18.48 3.46 -10.65
C ALA A 91 19.19 4.40 -9.67
N ILE A 92 19.02 5.72 -9.88
CA ILE A 92 19.43 6.77 -8.93
C ILE A 92 18.34 7.80 -8.75
N THR A 93 18.43 8.56 -7.66
CA THR A 93 17.67 9.80 -7.46
C THR A 93 18.63 10.96 -7.25
N VAL A 94 18.45 12.03 -8.01
CA VAL A 94 19.22 13.27 -7.87
C VAL A 94 18.38 14.29 -7.09
N THR A 95 18.92 14.85 -6.01
CA THR A 95 18.24 15.87 -5.19
C THR A 95 18.24 17.24 -5.88
N GLU A 96 17.48 18.20 -5.34
CA GLU A 96 17.53 19.59 -5.80
C GLU A 96 18.90 20.25 -5.63
N TYR A 97 19.73 19.73 -4.73
CA TYR A 97 21.11 20.18 -4.49
C TYR A 97 22.14 19.39 -5.31
N GLY A 98 21.71 18.45 -6.14
CA GLY A 98 22.57 17.60 -6.97
C GLY A 98 23.19 16.40 -6.24
N ASP A 99 22.74 16.08 -5.02
CA ASP A 99 23.20 14.89 -4.32
C ASP A 99 22.63 13.63 -4.98
N VAL A 100 23.43 12.58 -5.03
CA VAL A 100 23.06 11.32 -5.68
C VAL A 100 22.69 10.30 -4.61
N LEU A 101 21.44 9.87 -4.62
CA LEU A 101 20.88 8.90 -3.70
C LEU A 101 20.71 7.56 -4.42
N ILE A 102 21.28 6.52 -3.83
CA ILE A 102 21.18 5.13 -4.29
C ILE A 102 20.40 4.35 -3.24
N ARG A 103 19.36 3.61 -3.65
CA ARG A 103 18.66 2.71 -2.75
C ARG A 103 19.53 1.49 -2.49
N THR A 104 19.65 1.11 -1.22
CA THR A 104 20.39 -0.09 -0.81
C THR A 104 19.44 -1.01 -0.06
N ASN A 105 19.70 -2.32 -0.10
CA ASN A 105 18.97 -3.28 0.71
C ASN A 105 19.27 -3.17 2.22
N GLU A 106 20.17 -2.26 2.61
CA GLU A 106 20.63 -2.01 3.98
C GLU A 106 19.74 -0.99 4.74
N ILE A 107 18.64 -0.50 4.14
CA ILE A 107 17.74 0.46 4.81
C ILE A 107 17.18 -0.18 6.09
N SER A 108 17.50 0.43 7.22
CA SER A 108 17.14 -0.05 8.54
C SER A 108 17.00 1.11 9.51
N LYS A 109 16.57 0.85 10.74
CA LYS A 109 16.56 1.87 11.81
C LYS A 109 17.94 2.49 12.04
N ASN A 110 19.00 1.67 11.94
CA ASN A 110 20.39 2.10 12.16
C ASN A 110 21.02 2.72 10.90
N HIS A 111 20.45 2.46 9.73
CA HIS A 111 20.88 3.04 8.45
C HIS A 111 19.65 3.61 7.72
N PRO A 112 19.09 4.71 8.23
CA PRO A 112 17.91 5.34 7.66
C PRO A 112 18.18 5.80 6.23
N GLY A 113 17.25 5.59 5.29
CA GLY A 113 17.37 6.17 3.95
C GLY A 113 17.33 7.70 3.99
N TYR A 114 17.96 8.40 3.04
CA TYR A 114 18.06 9.88 3.03
C TYR A 114 16.72 10.61 3.16
N MET A 115 15.69 10.14 2.43
CA MET A 115 14.34 10.70 2.49
C MET A 115 13.66 10.44 3.82
N TYR A 116 14.03 9.32 4.47
CA TYR A 116 13.79 9.15 5.87
C TYR A 116 14.64 10.27 6.51
N GLU A 117 15.92 10.11 6.84
CA GLU A 117 16.73 11.04 7.65
C GLU A 117 16.40 12.56 7.61
N ASN A 118 16.25 13.16 6.42
CA ASN A 118 16.26 14.62 6.24
C ASN A 118 14.90 15.32 6.22
N PHE A 119 13.78 14.59 6.17
CA PHE A 119 12.45 15.21 6.04
C PHE A 119 11.49 14.75 7.15
N THR A 120 10.53 15.59 7.49
CA THR A 120 9.42 15.26 8.40
C THR A 120 8.11 15.70 7.74
N ALA A 121 7.14 14.81 7.56
CA ALA A 121 5.83 15.18 7.03
C ALA A 121 4.99 15.85 8.10
N LEU A 122 4.06 16.66 7.63
CA LEU A 122 3.01 17.26 8.44
C LEU A 122 2.20 16.16 9.13
N SER A 123 1.86 16.40 10.40
CA SER A 123 1.04 15.45 11.15
C SER A 123 -0.34 15.35 10.51
N SER A 124 -0.70 14.16 10.02
CA SER A 124 -2.07 13.88 9.62
C SER A 124 -3.01 13.91 10.83
N PRO A 125 -4.26 14.40 10.69
CA PRO A 125 -5.26 14.36 11.76
C PRO A 125 -5.41 12.95 12.35
N GLU A 126 -5.75 12.85 13.63
CA GLU A 126 -5.86 11.54 14.29
C GLU A 126 -6.97 10.67 13.68
N TRP A 127 -8.06 11.26 13.22
CA TRP A 127 -9.19 10.53 12.67
C TRP A 127 -8.81 9.69 11.43
N ILE A 128 -7.99 10.24 10.51
CA ILE A 128 -7.59 9.53 9.29
C ILE A 128 -6.62 8.39 9.58
N LYS A 129 -5.83 8.49 10.66
CA LYS A 129 -4.96 7.38 11.12
C LYS A 129 -5.79 6.21 11.64
N LYS A 130 -6.90 6.51 12.34
CA LYS A 130 -7.87 5.53 12.84
C LYS A 130 -8.81 5.00 11.76
N SER A 131 -8.79 5.57 10.55
CA SER A 131 -9.76 5.23 9.53
C SER A 131 -9.62 3.79 9.07
N VAL A 132 -10.77 3.13 8.93
CA VAL A 132 -10.95 1.92 8.13
C VAL A 132 -11.93 2.31 7.04
N ILE A 133 -11.41 2.44 5.82
CA ILE A 133 -12.15 2.95 4.69
C ILE A 133 -12.89 1.80 4.02
N TYR A 134 -14.18 1.98 3.73
CA TYR A 134 -14.98 1.01 3.00
C TYR A 134 -15.48 1.63 1.69
N GLU A 135 -14.99 1.14 0.55
CA GLU A 135 -15.35 1.64 -0.79
C GLU A 135 -16.55 0.87 -1.35
N LEU A 136 -17.57 1.60 -1.82
CA LEU A 136 -18.81 1.01 -2.35
C LEU A 136 -19.39 1.79 -3.53
N HIS A 137 -20.11 1.05 -4.39
CA HIS A 137 -20.96 1.60 -5.44
C HIS A 137 -22.43 1.47 -5.04
N LEU A 138 -23.19 2.59 -5.09
CA LEU A 138 -24.55 2.64 -4.55
C LEU A 138 -25.51 1.63 -5.19
N ARG A 139 -25.50 1.51 -6.53
CA ARG A 139 -26.37 0.58 -7.27
C ARG A 139 -26.13 -0.86 -6.86
N ALA A 140 -24.85 -1.22 -6.72
CA ALA A 140 -24.44 -2.60 -6.45
C ALA A 140 -24.72 -2.98 -5.00
N TYR A 141 -24.60 -2.01 -4.09
CA TYR A 141 -24.72 -2.21 -2.65
C TYR A 141 -26.17 -2.15 -2.13
N THR A 142 -27.04 -1.38 -2.78
CA THR A 142 -28.38 -1.07 -2.27
C THR A 142 -29.45 -1.07 -3.37
N GLU A 143 -30.69 -1.37 -3.00
CA GLU A 143 -31.84 -1.26 -3.91
C GLU A 143 -32.44 0.14 -3.98
N THR A 144 -32.22 0.97 -2.95
CA THR A 144 -32.90 2.26 -2.77
C THR A 144 -31.92 3.42 -2.60
N GLY A 145 -30.72 3.29 -3.17
CA GLY A 145 -29.68 4.32 -3.17
C GLY A 145 -29.33 4.80 -1.77
N PHE A 146 -29.34 6.12 -1.57
CA PHE A 146 -28.96 6.72 -0.29
C PHE A 146 -29.84 6.30 0.89
N ARG A 147 -31.12 5.95 0.67
CA ARG A 147 -31.98 5.44 1.75
C ARG A 147 -31.54 4.07 2.21
N GLY A 148 -31.33 3.15 1.27
CA GLY A 148 -30.82 1.82 1.58
C GLY A 148 -29.45 1.89 2.24
N LEU A 149 -28.60 2.85 1.84
CA LEU A 149 -27.31 3.06 2.47
C LEU A 149 -27.44 3.59 3.90
N ALA A 150 -28.41 4.48 4.16
CA ALA A 150 -28.73 4.91 5.51
C ALA A 150 -29.23 3.74 6.38
N ASP A 151 -29.96 2.77 5.83
CA ASP A 151 -30.41 1.58 6.55
C ASP A 151 -29.26 0.62 6.90
N LYS A 152 -28.14 0.69 6.17
CA LYS A 152 -26.93 -0.12 6.41
C LYS A 152 -25.96 0.45 7.45
N ILE A 153 -26.27 1.60 8.07
CA ILE A 153 -25.39 2.19 9.10
C ILE A 153 -25.12 1.24 10.27
N ASP A 154 -26.11 0.44 10.69
CA ASP A 154 -25.93 -0.51 11.78
C ASP A 154 -24.95 -1.63 11.41
N TYR A 155 -24.94 -2.07 10.14
CA TYR A 155 -23.98 -3.02 9.61
C TYR A 155 -22.55 -2.46 9.66
N PHE A 156 -22.35 -1.21 9.22
CA PHE A 156 -21.03 -0.56 9.28
C PHE A 156 -20.53 -0.39 10.72
N ASN A 157 -21.41 0.00 11.65
CA ASN A 157 -21.11 0.08 13.06
C ASN A 157 -20.74 -1.27 13.66
N GLU A 158 -21.50 -2.33 13.33
CA GLU A 158 -21.22 -3.68 13.80
C GLU A 158 -19.84 -4.17 13.33
N MET A 159 -19.48 -3.85 12.09
CA MET A 159 -18.14 -4.14 11.56
C MET A 159 -17.03 -3.27 12.16
N GLY A 160 -17.36 -2.07 12.66
CA GLY A 160 -16.38 -1.06 13.10
C GLY A 160 -15.82 -0.19 11.97
N ILE A 161 -16.49 -0.16 10.81
CA ILE A 161 -16.17 0.75 9.71
C ILE A 161 -16.48 2.19 10.14
N ASN A 162 -15.53 3.09 9.95
CA ASN A 162 -15.66 4.49 10.40
C ASN A 162 -15.45 5.52 9.28
N THR A 163 -15.19 5.06 8.05
CA THR A 163 -15.04 5.92 6.87
C THR A 163 -15.62 5.20 5.65
N LEU A 164 -16.57 5.81 4.95
CA LEU A 164 -17.14 5.31 3.70
C LEU A 164 -16.54 6.07 2.52
N TRP A 165 -16.08 5.38 1.48
CA TRP A 165 -15.69 5.95 0.20
C TRP A 165 -16.79 5.63 -0.81
N LEU A 166 -17.48 6.65 -1.29
CA LEU A 166 -18.53 6.47 -2.30
C LEU A 166 -17.94 6.63 -3.70
N MET A 167 -18.05 5.60 -4.53
CA MET A 167 -17.86 5.73 -5.98
C MET A 167 -18.87 6.74 -6.57
N PRO A 168 -18.65 7.24 -7.81
CA PRO A 168 -19.53 8.25 -8.40
C PRO A 168 -21.01 7.84 -8.38
N PHE A 169 -21.87 8.76 -7.93
CA PHE A 169 -23.33 8.62 -7.89
C PHE A 169 -24.02 9.70 -8.75
N ASN A 170 -23.25 10.42 -9.55
CA ASN A 170 -23.74 11.47 -10.44
C ASN A 170 -24.39 10.86 -11.69
N GLU A 171 -25.19 11.64 -12.41
CA GLU A 171 -25.73 11.21 -13.70
C GLU A 171 -24.60 10.82 -14.67
N VAL A 172 -24.76 9.68 -15.34
CA VAL A 172 -23.81 9.17 -16.34
C VAL A 172 -24.21 9.58 -17.76
N GLY A 173 -23.22 9.89 -18.60
CA GLY A 173 -23.41 10.21 -20.01
C GLY A 173 -24.17 9.13 -20.79
N HIS A 174 -24.91 9.56 -21.82
CA HIS A 174 -25.72 8.65 -22.65
C HIS A 174 -25.10 8.41 -24.04
N GLU A 175 -24.30 9.33 -24.56
CA GLU A 175 -23.69 9.21 -25.88
C GLU A 175 -22.56 8.17 -25.88
N ARG A 176 -22.64 7.19 -26.80
CA ARG A 176 -21.69 6.06 -26.91
C ARG A 176 -21.53 5.27 -25.60
N ARG A 177 -22.61 5.22 -24.81
CA ARG A 177 -22.67 4.43 -23.58
C ARG A 177 -22.36 2.95 -23.88
N ILE A 178 -21.50 2.38 -23.06
CA ILE A 178 -21.17 0.95 -23.05
C ILE A 178 -22.02 0.29 -21.95
N GLY A 179 -22.66 -0.83 -22.25
CA GLY A 179 -23.60 -1.47 -21.31
C GLY A 179 -24.89 -0.68 -21.09
N LYS A 180 -25.75 -1.19 -20.22
CA LYS A 180 -27.06 -0.61 -19.87
C LYS A 180 -26.92 0.73 -19.14
N TYR A 181 -26.00 0.81 -18.17
CA TYR A 181 -25.86 1.95 -17.29
C TYR A 181 -24.70 2.88 -17.66
N GLY A 182 -23.69 2.37 -18.37
CA GLY A 182 -22.51 3.15 -18.71
C GLY A 182 -21.44 3.11 -17.64
N ASP A 183 -20.28 3.66 -17.99
CA ASP A 183 -19.18 3.89 -17.08
C ASP A 183 -19.61 4.90 -15.98
N PRO A 184 -19.62 4.52 -14.68
CA PRO A 184 -19.95 5.42 -13.57
C PRO A 184 -19.08 6.70 -13.51
N TYR A 185 -17.88 6.65 -14.08
CA TYR A 185 -16.91 7.74 -14.13
C TYR A 185 -17.13 8.65 -15.36
N ALA A 186 -17.98 8.26 -16.31
CA ALA A 186 -18.42 9.11 -17.43
C ALA A 186 -19.51 10.11 -16.99
N VAL A 187 -19.21 10.89 -15.94
CA VAL A 187 -20.14 11.83 -15.31
C VAL A 187 -20.60 12.90 -16.30
N LYS A 188 -21.91 13.07 -16.41
CA LYS A 188 -22.60 14.08 -17.23
C LYS A 188 -22.71 15.42 -16.49
N ASP A 189 -23.08 15.40 -15.22
CA ASP A 189 -23.20 16.59 -14.39
C ASP A 189 -22.71 16.31 -12.96
N PHE A 190 -21.59 16.92 -12.58
CA PHE A 190 -20.95 16.76 -11.27
C PHE A 190 -21.76 17.36 -10.11
N TYR A 191 -22.78 18.18 -10.39
CA TYR A 191 -23.69 18.73 -9.37
C TYR A 191 -24.98 17.90 -9.22
N SER A 192 -25.20 16.95 -10.13
CA SER A 192 -26.37 16.08 -10.12
C SER A 192 -26.20 14.89 -9.17
N ILE A 193 -27.32 14.34 -8.72
CA ILE A 193 -27.43 12.99 -8.19
C ILE A 193 -28.20 12.20 -9.24
N ASP A 194 -27.71 11.03 -9.64
CA ASP A 194 -28.48 10.17 -10.54
C ASP A 194 -29.83 9.86 -9.88
N PRO A 195 -30.98 10.12 -10.54
CA PRO A 195 -32.30 9.90 -9.97
C PRO A 195 -32.52 8.48 -9.45
N GLU A 196 -31.78 7.49 -9.96
CA GLU A 196 -31.79 6.11 -9.45
C GLU A 196 -31.34 6.03 -7.97
N PHE A 197 -30.43 6.90 -7.54
CA PHE A 197 -29.87 6.88 -6.18
C PHE A 197 -30.65 7.73 -5.18
N GLY A 198 -31.67 8.46 -5.66
CA GLY A 198 -32.56 9.28 -4.84
C GLY A 198 -32.29 10.78 -4.96
N THR A 199 -32.71 11.53 -3.94
CA THR A 199 -32.68 13.00 -3.95
C THR A 199 -31.53 13.55 -3.10
N LYS A 200 -31.30 14.87 -3.22
CA LYS A 200 -30.39 15.60 -2.32
C LYS A 200 -30.78 15.45 -0.85
N ASP A 201 -32.08 15.38 -0.55
CA ASP A 201 -32.54 15.19 0.83
C ASP A 201 -32.23 13.79 1.36
N ASP A 202 -32.27 12.78 0.49
CA ASP A 202 -31.88 11.40 0.83
C ASP A 202 -30.37 11.31 1.08
N LEU A 203 -29.55 11.97 0.25
CA LEU A 203 -28.10 12.11 0.50
C LEU A 203 -27.84 12.82 1.84
N LEU A 204 -28.51 13.95 2.11
CA LEU A 204 -28.33 14.68 3.37
C LEU A 204 -28.80 13.86 4.59
N LEU A 205 -29.86 13.06 4.44
CA LEU A 205 -30.31 12.11 5.46
C LEU A 205 -29.22 11.08 5.77
N PHE A 206 -28.67 10.43 4.74
CA PHE A 206 -27.57 9.49 4.86
C PHE A 206 -26.36 10.14 5.54
N MET A 207 -25.92 11.31 5.06
CA MET A 207 -24.76 12.03 5.61
C MET A 207 -24.95 12.37 7.09
N ARG A 208 -26.14 12.82 7.50
CA ARG A 208 -26.45 13.07 8.91
C ARG A 208 -26.38 11.79 9.74
N LYS A 209 -26.95 10.69 9.25
CA LYS A 209 -26.95 9.41 9.96
C LYS A 209 -25.54 8.83 10.09
N ALA A 210 -24.73 8.89 9.02
CA ALA A 210 -23.33 8.49 9.03
C ALA A 210 -22.52 9.30 10.05
N HIS A 211 -22.57 10.63 9.96
CA HIS A 211 -21.82 11.49 10.88
C HIS A 211 -22.28 11.36 12.34
N ALA A 212 -23.58 11.17 12.60
CA ALA A 212 -24.11 10.92 13.95
C ALA A 212 -23.59 9.62 14.56
N ASN A 213 -23.20 8.65 13.73
CA ASN A 213 -22.61 7.38 14.13
C ASN A 213 -21.07 7.40 14.06
N GLY A 214 -20.45 8.58 13.90
CA GLY A 214 -18.99 8.72 13.84
C GLY A 214 -18.36 8.25 12.52
N ILE A 215 -19.18 7.92 11.52
CA ILE A 215 -18.73 7.49 10.20
C ILE A 215 -18.48 8.74 9.34
N ARG A 216 -17.26 8.87 8.82
CA ARG A 216 -16.87 9.91 7.84
C ARG A 216 -17.21 9.44 6.42
N VAL A 217 -17.41 10.37 5.50
CA VAL A 217 -17.67 10.06 4.09
C VAL A 217 -16.64 10.76 3.20
N ILE A 218 -15.98 9.99 2.35
CA ILE A 218 -15.08 10.39 1.28
C ILE A 218 -15.83 10.19 -0.03
N LEU A 219 -15.70 11.15 -0.94
CA LEU A 219 -16.26 11.05 -2.28
C LEU A 219 -15.14 10.71 -3.26
N ASP A 220 -15.39 9.74 -4.13
CA ASP A 220 -14.51 9.48 -5.26
C ASP A 220 -14.62 10.63 -6.25
N TRP A 221 -13.54 11.40 -6.37
CA TRP A 221 -13.53 12.56 -7.25
C TRP A 221 -12.71 12.26 -8.49
N VAL A 222 -13.39 12.17 -9.62
CA VAL A 222 -12.81 11.93 -10.94
C VAL A 222 -12.10 13.18 -11.46
N PHE A 223 -10.83 13.05 -11.85
CA PHE A 223 -10.04 14.15 -12.39
C PHE A 223 -10.26 14.41 -13.89
N LEU A 224 -9.92 15.62 -14.29
CA LEU A 224 -10.69 16.51 -15.18
C LEU A 224 -10.25 16.48 -16.65
N ILE A 225 -10.37 15.35 -17.35
CA ILE A 225 -10.24 15.34 -18.83
C ILE A 225 -11.43 16.06 -19.47
N ARG A 226 -12.63 15.91 -18.89
CA ARG A 226 -13.86 16.48 -19.41
C ARG A 226 -13.90 18.02 -19.35
N GLN A 227 -13.47 18.66 -18.25
CA GLN A 227 -13.41 20.13 -18.18
C GLN A 227 -12.35 20.75 -19.12
N MET A 228 -11.28 20.02 -19.44
CA MET A 228 -10.32 20.42 -20.49
C MET A 228 -10.94 20.34 -21.89
N ILE A 229 -11.74 19.30 -22.16
CA ILE A 229 -12.48 19.14 -23.42
C ILE A 229 -13.57 20.21 -23.55
N ASP A 230 -14.28 20.50 -22.47
CA ASP A 230 -15.40 21.47 -22.41
C ASP A 230 -14.92 22.92 -22.19
N ARG A 231 -13.60 23.16 -22.07
CA ARG A 231 -12.94 24.47 -21.93
C ARG A 231 -13.36 25.28 -20.70
N THR A 232 -13.80 24.62 -19.63
CA THR A 232 -14.24 25.29 -18.39
C THR A 232 -13.09 25.53 -17.40
N ILE A 233 -11.91 24.97 -17.64
CA ILE A 233 -10.65 25.25 -16.94
C ILE A 233 -9.54 25.51 -17.95
N THR A 234 -8.56 26.33 -17.60
CA THR A 234 -7.39 26.61 -18.41
C THR A 234 -6.29 25.56 -18.23
N GLN A 235 -5.39 25.46 -19.21
CA GLN A 235 -4.19 24.60 -19.12
C GLN A 235 -3.34 24.92 -17.87
N SER A 236 -3.24 26.20 -17.48
CA SER A 236 -2.49 26.63 -16.29
C SER A 236 -3.16 26.19 -14.98
N GLU A 237 -4.49 26.18 -14.92
CA GLU A 237 -5.24 25.66 -13.77
C GLU A 237 -5.14 24.14 -13.69
N PHE A 238 -5.21 23.45 -14.82
CA PHE A 238 -5.00 22.00 -14.92
C PHE A 238 -3.61 21.59 -14.42
N ILE A 239 -2.56 22.32 -14.84
CA ILE A 239 -1.17 22.09 -14.42
C ILE A 239 -0.99 22.39 -12.93
N THR A 240 -1.60 23.46 -12.40
CA THR A 240 -1.55 23.82 -10.98
C THR A 240 -2.17 22.74 -10.10
N ILE A 241 -3.33 22.23 -10.48
CA ILE A 241 -4.03 21.19 -9.72
C ILE A 241 -3.29 19.83 -9.84
N TYR A 242 -2.82 19.45 -11.02
CA TYR A 242 -2.00 18.25 -11.22
C TYR A 242 -0.70 18.26 -10.40
N ASN A 243 0.00 19.41 -10.35
CA ASN A 243 1.22 19.55 -9.55
C ASN A 243 0.94 19.52 -8.02
N SER A 244 -0.26 19.94 -7.59
CA SER A 244 -0.71 19.83 -6.20
C SER A 244 -1.03 18.40 -5.74
N TYR A 245 -1.15 17.44 -6.66
CA TYR A 245 -1.26 16.01 -6.36
C TYR A 245 0.10 15.29 -6.41
N LYS A 246 1.01 15.75 -7.26
CA LYS A 246 2.28 15.07 -7.59
C LYS A 246 3.44 15.35 -6.62
N TYR A 247 3.42 16.45 -5.87
CA TYR A 247 4.54 16.89 -5.02
C TYR A 247 4.21 16.93 -3.51
N SER A 248 3.17 16.22 -3.07
CA SER A 248 2.51 16.46 -1.77
C SER A 248 2.91 15.56 -0.62
N PHE A 249 3.88 14.64 -0.77
CA PHE A 249 4.10 13.59 0.24
C PHE A 249 5.55 13.42 0.70
N PRO A 250 5.90 13.96 1.89
CA PRO A 250 7.13 13.69 2.65
C PRO A 250 7.02 12.50 3.64
N ARG A 251 8.07 12.21 4.42
CA ARG A 251 8.19 11.13 5.42
C ARG A 251 7.14 11.19 6.54
N ASN A 252 6.36 10.12 6.79
CA ASN A 252 5.11 10.04 7.59
C ASN A 252 3.80 10.30 6.81
N SER A 253 3.87 10.37 5.47
CA SER A 253 2.66 10.30 4.65
C SER A 253 1.95 8.97 4.88
N LEU A 254 0.67 9.03 5.25
CA LEU A 254 -0.17 7.85 5.41
C LEU A 254 -0.38 7.19 4.06
N ARG A 255 -0.07 5.90 3.98
CA ARG A 255 -0.33 5.08 2.80
C ARG A 255 -1.69 4.45 2.97
N MET A 256 -2.53 4.60 1.95
CA MET A 256 -3.69 3.75 1.83
C MET A 256 -3.20 2.38 1.35
N ASN A 257 -3.61 1.32 2.03
CA ASN A 257 -3.29 -0.05 1.67
C ASN A 257 -4.59 -0.74 1.32
N TRP A 258 -4.58 -1.62 0.32
CA TRP A 258 -5.74 -2.37 -0.12
C TRP A 258 -5.33 -3.77 -0.56
N LEU A 259 -6.27 -4.70 -0.49
CA LEU A 259 -6.17 -6.02 -1.11
C LEU A 259 -7.00 -6.09 -2.39
N GLU A 260 -8.13 -5.38 -2.39
CA GLU A 260 -9.00 -5.20 -3.54
C GLU A 260 -9.22 -3.71 -3.79
N GLU A 261 -9.34 -3.37 -5.07
CA GLU A 261 -9.83 -2.09 -5.55
C GLU A 261 -10.62 -2.34 -6.85
N LYS A 262 -11.49 -1.42 -7.21
CA LYS A 262 -12.48 -1.61 -8.28
C LYS A 262 -11.90 -1.98 -9.65
N GLU A 263 -10.68 -1.60 -10.01
CA GLU A 263 -10.08 -1.87 -11.32
C GLU A 263 -9.50 -3.29 -11.46
N GLN A 264 -9.38 -4.02 -10.36
CA GLN A 264 -8.82 -5.38 -10.30
C GLN A 264 -9.87 -6.45 -10.04
N SER A 265 -9.50 -7.70 -10.37
CA SER A 265 -10.27 -8.87 -9.96
C SER A 265 -10.19 -9.10 -8.45
N ARG A 266 -11.16 -9.85 -7.93
CA ARG A 266 -11.30 -10.11 -6.50
C ARG A 266 -10.06 -10.81 -5.96
N VAL A 267 -9.69 -10.51 -4.71
CA VAL A 267 -8.49 -11.07 -4.06
C VAL A 267 -8.52 -12.59 -4.05
N ARG A 268 -9.72 -13.17 -3.93
CA ARG A 268 -9.94 -14.62 -3.98
C ARG A 268 -9.58 -15.28 -5.31
N GLU A 269 -9.64 -14.55 -6.42
CA GLU A 269 -9.28 -15.07 -7.75
C GLU A 269 -7.78 -14.99 -7.98
N TYR A 270 -7.16 -13.89 -7.52
CA TYR A 270 -5.73 -13.66 -7.73
C TYR A 270 -4.83 -14.36 -6.70
N LEU A 271 -5.21 -14.35 -5.41
CA LEU A 271 -4.45 -15.02 -4.32
C LEU A 271 -5.00 -16.40 -3.96
N GLY A 272 -6.24 -16.72 -4.34
CA GLY A 272 -6.95 -17.92 -3.88
C GLY A 272 -7.75 -17.70 -2.59
N VAL A 273 -8.87 -18.40 -2.46
CA VAL A 273 -9.85 -18.21 -1.37
C VAL A 273 -9.24 -18.35 0.02
N GLU A 274 -8.37 -19.35 0.22
CA GLU A 274 -7.75 -19.63 1.52
C GLU A 274 -6.77 -18.52 1.97
N HIS A 275 -6.22 -17.75 1.03
CA HIS A 275 -5.29 -16.66 1.33
C HIS A 275 -6.01 -15.35 1.72
N ALA A 276 -7.32 -15.23 1.48
CA ALA A 276 -8.07 -13.99 1.73
C ALA A 276 -8.04 -13.58 3.22
N GLY A 277 -8.22 -14.53 4.14
CA GLY A 277 -8.16 -14.29 5.59
C GLY A 277 -6.77 -13.84 6.08
N PRO A 278 -5.70 -14.63 5.82
CA PRO A 278 -4.33 -14.24 6.12
C PRO A 278 -3.93 -12.87 5.55
N ALA A 279 -4.30 -12.60 4.29
CA ALA A 279 -4.04 -11.32 3.66
C ALA A 279 -4.76 -10.17 4.39
N ALA A 280 -6.03 -10.36 4.78
CA ALA A 280 -6.80 -9.39 5.56
C ALA A 280 -6.14 -9.08 6.91
N SER A 281 -5.62 -10.10 7.58
CA SER A 281 -4.86 -9.96 8.82
C SER A 281 -3.64 -9.06 8.66
N ILE A 282 -2.89 -9.27 7.58
CA ILE A 282 -1.73 -8.41 7.25
C ILE A 282 -2.21 -6.98 6.98
N LEU A 283 -3.20 -6.79 6.09
CA LEU A 283 -3.72 -5.47 5.73
C LEU A 283 -4.17 -4.67 6.98
N LEU A 284 -4.96 -5.30 7.86
CA LEU A 284 -5.59 -4.64 9.00
C LEU A 284 -4.65 -4.47 10.21
N THR A 285 -3.52 -5.18 10.26
CA THR A 285 -2.55 -5.09 11.36
C THR A 285 -1.20 -4.48 10.98
N LEU A 286 -0.96 -4.17 9.71
CA LEU A 286 0.16 -3.35 9.26
C LEU A 286 -0.05 -1.84 9.54
N GLU A 287 1.03 -1.07 9.34
CA GLU A 287 0.99 0.39 9.28
C GLU A 287 0.27 0.88 8.00
N GLY A 288 -0.44 2.01 8.10
CA GLY A 288 -1.16 2.61 6.97
C GLY A 288 -2.64 2.81 7.26
N VAL A 289 -3.42 3.08 6.22
CA VAL A 289 -4.88 3.25 6.28
C VAL A 289 -5.50 2.16 5.42
N PRO A 290 -6.14 1.13 6.00
CA PRO A 290 -6.71 0.04 5.22
C PRO A 290 -7.97 0.51 4.49
N LEU A 291 -8.06 0.11 3.24
CA LEU A 291 -9.23 0.18 2.38
C LEU A 291 -9.78 -1.25 2.20
N ILE A 292 -11.10 -1.38 2.38
CA ILE A 292 -11.86 -2.61 2.17
C ILE A 292 -12.87 -2.31 1.06
N MET A 293 -12.86 -3.11 0.00
CA MET A 293 -13.86 -3.00 -1.07
C MET A 293 -15.14 -3.71 -0.67
N MET A 294 -16.30 -3.20 -1.09
CA MET A 294 -17.58 -3.84 -0.78
C MET A 294 -17.61 -5.34 -1.13
N GLY A 295 -18.05 -6.15 -0.17
CA GLY A 295 -18.13 -7.60 -0.31
C GLY A 295 -16.85 -8.37 0.01
N GLN A 296 -15.69 -7.70 0.12
CA GLN A 296 -14.41 -8.35 0.47
C GLN A 296 -14.49 -9.03 1.84
N GLU A 297 -15.25 -8.44 2.77
CA GLU A 297 -15.44 -8.93 4.13
C GLU A 297 -16.25 -10.22 4.24
N PHE A 298 -16.93 -10.65 3.17
CA PHE A 298 -17.72 -11.88 3.17
C PHE A 298 -17.40 -12.78 1.97
N ASN A 299 -16.27 -12.55 1.29
CA ASN A 299 -15.83 -13.31 0.12
C ASN A 299 -16.80 -13.25 -1.08
N GLU A 300 -17.37 -12.07 -1.38
CA GLU A 300 -18.17 -11.87 -2.59
C GLU A 300 -17.41 -12.36 -3.84
N ASN A 301 -18.12 -13.07 -4.72
CA ASN A 301 -17.55 -13.91 -5.77
C ASN A 301 -18.09 -13.67 -7.18
N THR A 302 -18.80 -12.56 -7.42
CA THR A 302 -19.42 -12.29 -8.72
C THR A 302 -18.95 -11.01 -9.38
N MET A 303 -18.34 -10.07 -8.65
CA MET A 303 -17.74 -8.90 -9.29
C MET A 303 -16.46 -9.30 -10.02
N GLU A 304 -16.40 -9.06 -11.34
CA GLU A 304 -15.17 -9.31 -12.12
C GLU A 304 -14.21 -8.12 -11.98
N THR A 305 -14.66 -6.93 -12.38
CA THR A 305 -13.97 -5.65 -12.15
C THR A 305 -15.04 -4.54 -12.10
N TRP A 306 -14.65 -3.27 -12.05
CA TRP A 306 -15.56 -2.13 -12.18
C TRP A 306 -16.40 -2.14 -13.46
N THR A 307 -15.96 -2.84 -14.52
CA THR A 307 -16.75 -3.00 -15.75
C THR A 307 -18.05 -3.76 -15.52
N SER A 308 -18.14 -4.59 -14.48
CA SER A 308 -19.40 -5.23 -14.06
C SER A 308 -20.48 -4.19 -13.71
N LEU A 309 -20.08 -2.97 -13.31
CA LEU A 309 -21.00 -1.88 -12.99
C LEU A 309 -21.61 -1.20 -14.23
N PHE A 310 -21.11 -1.52 -15.44
CA PHE A 310 -21.63 -0.95 -16.69
C PHE A 310 -22.99 -1.57 -17.05
N ASP A 311 -23.26 -2.76 -16.52
CA ASP A 311 -24.51 -3.51 -16.64
C ASP A 311 -25.12 -3.79 -15.26
N GLU A 312 -26.16 -4.62 -15.21
CA GLU A 312 -26.86 -4.94 -13.97
C GLU A 312 -26.03 -5.85 -13.09
N TYR A 313 -25.57 -5.30 -11.97
CA TYR A 313 -24.74 -6.01 -11.00
C TYR A 313 -25.20 -5.70 -9.58
N LYS A 314 -25.22 -6.74 -8.74
CA LYS A 314 -25.54 -6.69 -7.30
C LYS A 314 -24.58 -7.61 -6.56
N LEU A 315 -24.21 -7.21 -5.35
CA LEU A 315 -23.42 -8.09 -4.47
C LEU A 315 -24.16 -9.40 -4.24
N ASN A 316 -23.44 -10.50 -4.34
CA ASN A 316 -23.97 -11.82 -4.01
C ASN A 316 -24.03 -12.04 -2.49
N TRP A 317 -25.09 -11.55 -1.84
CA TRP A 317 -25.30 -11.77 -0.41
C TRP A 317 -25.53 -13.23 -0.03
N ASP A 318 -25.89 -14.10 -0.99
CA ASP A 318 -26.03 -15.54 -0.74
C ASP A 318 -24.67 -16.23 -0.57
N SER A 319 -23.56 -15.60 -0.98
CA SER A 319 -22.19 -16.12 -0.78
C SER A 319 -21.57 -15.71 0.56
N PHE A 320 -22.36 -15.21 1.52
CA PHE A 320 -21.84 -14.62 2.75
C PHE A 320 -21.05 -15.63 3.59
N ASP A 321 -19.72 -15.50 3.63
CA ASP A 321 -18.87 -16.31 4.49
C ASP A 321 -18.77 -15.69 5.89
N THR A 322 -19.57 -16.20 6.82
CA THR A 322 -19.58 -15.75 8.22
C THR A 322 -18.23 -15.85 8.90
N ARG A 323 -17.38 -16.83 8.54
CA ARG A 323 -16.07 -17.00 9.20
C ARG A 323 -15.13 -15.86 8.83
N ILE A 324 -15.12 -15.49 7.54
CA ILE A 324 -14.34 -14.36 7.05
C ILE A 324 -14.90 -13.05 7.59
N PHE A 325 -16.23 -12.92 7.64
CA PHE A 325 -16.86 -11.73 8.20
C PHE A 325 -16.48 -11.49 9.67
N GLU A 326 -16.59 -12.51 10.52
CA GLU A 326 -16.19 -12.40 11.93
C GLU A 326 -14.68 -12.17 12.10
N HIS A 327 -13.87 -12.68 11.17
CA HIS A 327 -12.44 -12.39 11.12
C HIS A 327 -12.15 -10.91 10.82
N TYR A 328 -12.75 -10.35 9.77
CA TYR A 328 -12.66 -8.92 9.45
C TYR A 328 -13.15 -8.06 10.61
N LYS A 329 -14.34 -8.37 11.14
CA LYS A 329 -14.93 -7.67 12.28
C LYS A 329 -13.97 -7.65 13.47
N PHE A 330 -13.43 -8.80 13.87
CA PHE A 330 -12.45 -8.86 14.96
C PHE A 330 -11.25 -7.94 14.71
N LEU A 331 -10.63 -8.02 13.52
CA LEU A 331 -9.44 -7.24 13.17
C LEU A 331 -9.71 -5.73 13.08
N ILE A 332 -10.86 -5.33 12.55
CA ILE A 332 -11.28 -3.92 12.47
C ILE A 332 -11.50 -3.38 13.88
N HIS A 333 -12.20 -4.12 14.75
CA HIS A 333 -12.37 -3.73 16.16
C HIS A 333 -11.04 -3.67 16.91
N LEU A 334 -10.14 -4.63 16.67
CA LEU A 334 -8.80 -4.61 17.24
C LEU A 334 -8.04 -3.36 16.83
N ARG A 335 -7.99 -3.06 15.52
CA ARG A 335 -7.30 -1.90 14.96
C ARG A 335 -7.86 -0.60 15.52
N THR A 336 -9.17 -0.41 15.46
CA THR A 336 -9.83 0.86 15.84
C THR A 336 -9.68 1.14 17.34
N ASN A 337 -9.73 0.11 18.18
CA ASN A 337 -9.67 0.27 19.64
C ASN A 337 -8.26 0.23 20.23
N GLN A 338 -7.25 -0.24 19.48
CA GLN A 338 -5.88 -0.36 19.98
C GLN A 338 -4.92 0.62 19.26
N PRO A 339 -4.43 1.68 19.94
CA PRO A 339 -3.49 2.64 19.37
C PRO A 339 -2.23 2.04 18.74
N ALA A 340 -1.84 0.83 19.16
CA ALA A 340 -0.74 0.07 18.58
C ALA A 340 -0.84 -0.07 17.06
N PHE A 341 -2.05 -0.10 16.48
CA PHE A 341 -2.21 -0.36 15.04
C PHE A 341 -2.25 0.89 14.16
N TRP A 342 -2.56 2.07 14.71
CA TRP A 342 -2.66 3.33 13.94
C TRP A 342 -1.73 4.47 14.42
N ALA A 343 -1.16 4.36 15.62
CA ALA A 343 -0.16 5.29 16.16
C ALA A 343 1.02 4.58 16.83
N GLY A 344 1.06 3.25 16.75
CA GLY A 344 2.12 2.43 17.30
C GLY A 344 3.20 2.10 16.28
N GLU A 345 4.35 1.72 16.81
CA GLU A 345 5.50 1.26 16.06
C GLU A 345 5.27 -0.16 15.54
N LEU A 346 5.90 -0.51 14.42
CA LEU A 346 5.98 -1.85 13.87
C LEU A 346 7.43 -2.34 13.87
N GLU A 347 7.64 -3.58 14.31
CA GLU A 347 8.94 -4.26 14.24
C GLU A 347 8.74 -5.68 13.69
N PHE A 348 9.38 -6.00 12.56
CA PHE A 348 9.34 -7.35 12.00
C PHE A 348 10.19 -8.31 12.84
N ILE A 349 9.65 -9.50 13.07
CA ILE A 349 10.30 -10.58 13.80
C ILE A 349 10.74 -11.65 12.81
N ARG A 350 12.01 -12.07 12.93
CA ARG A 350 12.54 -13.19 12.17
C ARG A 350 12.11 -14.51 12.80
N ASN A 351 11.84 -15.48 11.94
CA ASN A 351 11.49 -16.84 12.33
C ASN A 351 12.03 -17.86 11.30
N SER A 352 11.92 -19.15 11.59
CA SER A 352 12.45 -20.24 10.74
C SER A 352 11.73 -20.39 9.41
N GLU A 353 10.48 -19.94 9.29
CA GLU A 353 9.59 -20.28 8.18
C GLU A 353 9.43 -19.12 7.19
N LYS A 354 9.75 -19.39 5.92
CA LYS A 354 9.72 -18.38 4.85
C LYS A 354 8.31 -17.90 4.52
N MET A 355 7.30 -18.73 4.79
CA MET A 355 5.89 -18.46 4.50
C MET A 355 5.11 -17.99 5.73
N VAL A 356 5.78 -17.78 6.87
CA VAL A 356 5.15 -17.25 8.08
C VAL A 356 5.67 -15.86 8.33
N LEU A 357 4.77 -14.88 8.23
CA LEU A 357 5.09 -13.50 8.55
C LEU A 357 4.84 -13.26 10.04
N SER A 358 5.82 -12.68 10.73
CA SER A 358 5.68 -12.30 12.14
C SER A 358 6.21 -10.90 12.42
N TYR A 359 5.50 -10.16 13.27
CA TYR A 359 5.86 -8.79 13.65
C TYR A 359 5.16 -8.35 14.93
N ILE A 360 5.74 -7.36 15.59
CA ILE A 360 5.21 -6.73 16.78
C ILE A 360 4.62 -5.36 16.42
N ARG A 361 3.43 -5.07 16.95
CA ARG A 361 2.85 -3.72 17.02
C ARG A 361 2.86 -3.24 18.45
N GLN A 362 3.34 -2.03 18.71
CA GLN A 362 3.39 -1.52 20.08
C GLN A 362 3.08 -0.04 20.21
N HIS A 363 2.41 0.33 21.30
CA HIS A 363 2.19 1.72 21.66
C HIS A 363 2.07 1.88 23.18
N LYS A 364 2.86 2.78 23.75
CA LYS A 364 2.84 3.12 25.20
C LYS A 364 2.85 1.88 26.12
N GLY A 365 3.71 0.91 25.79
CA GLY A 365 3.90 -0.30 26.60
C GLY A 365 2.93 -1.44 26.29
N ILE A 366 1.81 -1.22 25.58
CA ILE A 366 0.96 -2.31 25.10
C ILE A 366 1.60 -2.86 23.82
N LYS A 367 1.84 -4.18 23.78
CA LYS A 367 2.44 -4.86 22.64
C LYS A 367 1.52 -5.96 22.10
N PHE A 368 1.57 -6.18 20.80
CA PHE A 368 0.88 -7.25 20.11
C PHE A 368 1.89 -8.00 19.24
N LEU A 369 1.92 -9.32 19.32
CA LEU A 369 2.67 -10.17 18.39
C LEU A 369 1.66 -10.75 17.39
N ILE A 370 1.89 -10.47 16.11
CA ILE A 370 1.07 -10.95 15.00
C ILE A 370 1.89 -12.01 14.26
N ILE A 371 1.27 -13.16 14.00
CA ILE A 371 1.84 -14.28 13.26
C ILE A 371 0.81 -14.71 12.21
N VAL A 372 1.22 -14.73 10.95
CA VAL A 372 0.36 -15.08 9.82
C VAL A 372 1.05 -16.14 8.99
N ASN A 373 0.50 -17.36 8.99
CA ASN A 373 0.93 -18.43 8.11
C ASN A 373 0.25 -18.27 6.75
N LEU A 374 1.03 -18.20 5.68
CA LEU A 374 0.56 -18.07 4.30
C LEU A 374 0.67 -19.39 3.52
N SER A 375 1.07 -20.50 4.14
CA SER A 375 1.19 -21.80 3.48
C SER A 375 -0.04 -22.69 3.68
N GLU A 376 -0.17 -23.66 2.77
CA GLU A 376 -1.13 -24.78 2.87
C GLU A 376 -0.78 -25.80 3.95
N ASP A 377 0.45 -25.78 4.46
CA ASP A 377 0.93 -26.67 5.50
C ASP A 377 0.80 -26.04 6.89
N ALA A 378 0.56 -26.91 7.89
CA ALA A 378 0.79 -26.56 9.28
C ALA A 378 2.30 -26.61 9.58
N LEU A 379 2.84 -25.53 10.13
CA LEU A 379 4.27 -25.34 10.32
C LEU A 379 4.63 -25.12 11.79
N LEU A 380 5.75 -25.70 12.22
CA LEU A 380 6.38 -25.40 13.50
C LEU A 380 7.30 -24.20 13.32
N VAL A 381 6.92 -23.06 13.89
CA VAL A 381 7.62 -21.79 13.75
C VAL A 381 8.57 -21.59 14.92
N LEU A 382 9.86 -21.48 14.63
CA LEU A 382 10.90 -21.18 15.62
C LEU A 382 11.28 -19.70 15.55
N PHE A 383 11.29 -19.02 16.68
CA PHE A 383 11.65 -17.61 16.77
C PHE A 383 13.09 -17.40 17.23
N ASP A 384 13.72 -16.33 16.74
CA ASP A 384 15.05 -15.94 17.23
C ASP A 384 14.97 -15.60 18.73
N LYS A 385 15.90 -16.11 19.55
CA LYS A 385 15.89 -15.92 21.01
C LYS A 385 15.90 -14.45 21.46
N GLU A 386 16.33 -13.55 20.59
CA GLU A 386 16.39 -12.10 20.85
C GLU A 386 15.10 -11.35 20.46
N SER A 387 14.14 -12.01 19.80
CA SER A 387 12.98 -11.38 19.16
C SER A 387 11.83 -10.98 20.09
N LEU A 388 11.96 -11.23 21.40
CA LEU A 388 10.90 -11.09 22.41
C LEU A 388 9.63 -11.94 22.16
N ALA A 389 9.55 -12.70 21.07
CA ALA A 389 8.38 -13.53 20.74
C ALA A 389 8.07 -14.54 21.85
N ASP A 390 9.11 -15.12 22.44
CA ASP A 390 8.99 -15.99 23.60
C ASP A 390 8.13 -15.34 24.68
N GLU A 391 8.33 -14.06 25.02
CA GLU A 391 7.56 -13.36 26.07
C GLU A 391 6.04 -13.48 25.91
N PHE A 392 5.56 -13.52 24.67
CA PHE A 392 4.16 -13.70 24.36
C PHE A 392 3.74 -15.17 24.48
N ILE A 393 4.52 -16.07 23.88
CA ILE A 393 4.11 -17.46 23.59
C ILE A 393 4.12 -18.35 24.85
N LYS A 394 5.01 -18.09 25.83
CA LYS A 394 5.07 -18.92 27.07
C LYS A 394 3.80 -18.86 27.92
N ASP A 395 3.04 -17.77 27.88
CA ASP A 395 1.77 -17.66 28.62
C ASP A 395 0.59 -17.61 27.65
N ARG A 396 -0.14 -18.72 27.58
CA ARG A 396 -1.34 -18.85 26.75
C ARG A 396 -2.40 -17.79 27.03
N LYS A 397 -2.41 -17.18 28.22
CA LYS A 397 -3.32 -16.06 28.54
C LYS A 397 -3.06 -14.81 27.69
N ASN A 398 -1.86 -14.69 27.14
CA ASN A 398 -1.52 -13.62 26.21
C ASN A 398 -2.16 -13.85 24.83
N MET A 399 -2.60 -15.07 24.48
CA MET A 399 -3.23 -15.35 23.20
C MET A 399 -4.58 -14.65 23.14
N LEU A 400 -4.68 -13.65 22.27
CA LEU A 400 -5.86 -12.83 22.10
C LEU A 400 -6.81 -13.42 21.06
N TYR A 401 -6.26 -13.98 19.98
CA TYR A 401 -7.04 -14.42 18.84
C TYR A 401 -6.29 -15.46 18.00
N ARG A 402 -7.02 -16.43 17.45
CA ARG A 402 -6.52 -17.37 16.44
C ARG A 402 -7.63 -17.80 15.49
N THR A 403 -7.31 -18.05 14.22
CA THR A 403 -8.27 -18.56 13.22
C THR A 403 -8.25 -20.09 13.07
N GLY A 404 -7.14 -20.74 13.40
CA GLY A 404 -6.98 -22.19 13.29
C GLY A 404 -7.49 -22.94 14.52
N ARG A 405 -7.41 -24.27 14.47
CA ARG A 405 -7.89 -25.16 15.54
C ARG A 405 -6.84 -25.33 16.63
N ASP A 406 -7.33 -25.64 17.82
CA ASP A 406 -6.56 -25.78 19.05
C ASP A 406 -6.05 -27.22 19.27
N ASP A 407 -5.80 -27.94 18.17
CA ASP A 407 -5.46 -29.36 18.13
C ASP A 407 -3.96 -29.66 18.12
N LEU A 408 -3.14 -28.68 17.74
CA LEU A 408 -1.67 -28.78 17.80
C LEU A 408 -1.15 -28.30 19.17
N GLN A 409 -0.55 -29.21 19.94
CA GLN A 409 -0.05 -28.92 21.29
C GLN A 409 1.16 -27.96 21.24
N THR A 410 1.20 -26.99 22.16
CA THR A 410 2.39 -26.18 22.42
C THR A 410 3.53 -27.09 22.89
N GLU A 411 4.67 -27.05 22.20
CA GLU A 411 5.87 -27.73 22.69
C GLU A 411 6.33 -27.13 24.02
N ASN A 412 7.09 -27.90 24.82
CA ASN A 412 7.69 -27.41 26.07
C ASN A 412 8.75 -26.32 25.86
N ASP A 413 9.07 -25.99 24.60
CA ASP A 413 9.98 -24.91 24.22
C ASP A 413 9.21 -23.59 24.08
N SER A 414 9.55 -22.62 24.91
CA SER A 414 8.92 -21.29 24.91
C SER A 414 9.21 -20.45 23.66
N SER A 415 10.06 -20.94 22.75
CA SER A 415 10.45 -20.28 21.50
C SER A 415 9.87 -20.90 20.22
N ALA A 416 8.99 -21.90 20.36
CA ALA A 416 8.36 -22.61 19.25
C ALA A 416 6.83 -22.51 19.30
N LEU A 417 6.20 -22.36 18.13
CA LEU A 417 4.74 -22.31 18.00
C LEU A 417 4.27 -23.04 16.74
N TRP A 418 3.27 -23.90 16.88
CA TRP A 418 2.54 -24.44 15.72
C TRP A 418 1.57 -23.41 15.16
N ALA A 419 1.69 -23.13 13.86
CA ALA A 419 0.72 -22.36 13.10
C ALA A 419 0.06 -23.27 12.06
N ASN A 420 -1.26 -23.44 12.14
CA ASN A 420 -2.03 -24.17 11.12
C ASN A 420 -1.91 -23.50 9.76
N SER A 421 -2.29 -24.23 8.72
CA SER A 421 -2.37 -23.68 7.36
C SER A 421 -3.29 -22.47 7.32
N TYR A 422 -2.83 -21.41 6.63
CA TYR A 422 -3.57 -20.15 6.48
C TYR A 422 -4.05 -19.54 7.80
N GLU A 423 -3.32 -19.77 8.90
CA GLU A 423 -3.70 -19.30 10.22
C GLU A 423 -3.18 -17.89 10.53
N THR A 424 -4.01 -17.09 11.20
CA THR A 424 -3.57 -15.88 11.90
C THR A 424 -3.64 -16.14 13.40
N ILE A 425 -2.57 -15.79 14.11
CA ILE A 425 -2.47 -15.83 15.56
C ILE A 425 -2.03 -14.45 16.07
N ILE A 426 -2.74 -13.93 17.07
CA ILE A 426 -2.43 -12.65 17.68
C ILE A 426 -2.32 -12.83 19.20
N TYR A 427 -1.17 -12.45 19.73
CA TYR A 427 -0.96 -12.32 21.17
C TYR A 427 -0.98 -10.85 21.58
N LYS A 428 -1.38 -10.59 22.82
CA LYS A 428 -1.33 -9.28 23.46
C LYS A 428 -0.59 -9.39 24.79
N MET A 429 0.29 -8.42 25.05
CA MET A 429 0.91 -8.21 26.35
C MET A 429 0.75 -6.76 26.77
N ASP A 430 0.38 -6.56 28.04
CA ASP A 430 0.45 -5.25 28.67
C ASP A 430 1.84 -5.07 29.29
N GLY A 431 2.55 -4.00 28.94
CA GLY A 431 3.85 -3.69 29.51
C GLY A 431 3.78 -3.52 31.04
N PRO A 432 4.93 -3.62 31.74
CA PRO A 432 4.95 -3.41 33.19
C PRO A 432 4.30 -2.06 33.50
N LYS A 433 3.33 -2.04 34.42
CA LYS A 433 2.68 -0.81 34.89
C LYS A 433 3.77 0.15 35.34
N GLY A 434 4.16 1.08 34.48
CA GLY A 434 5.10 2.14 34.81
C GLY A 434 4.55 2.87 36.02
N GLN A 435 5.37 3.01 37.06
CA GLN A 435 5.07 3.89 38.18
C GLN A 435 4.65 5.25 37.60
N ILE A 436 3.41 5.63 37.90
CA ILE A 436 2.92 6.99 37.67
C ILE A 436 3.90 7.88 38.44
N SER A 437 4.76 8.60 37.70
CA SER A 437 5.52 9.69 38.30
C SER A 437 4.49 10.70 38.79
N LYS A 438 4.50 10.91 40.11
CA LYS A 438 3.66 11.88 40.79
C LYS A 438 4.03 13.31 40.38
#